data_AF-A0A929SI77-F1
#
_entry.id   AF-A0A929SI77-F1
#
_cell.length_a   1.000
_cell.length_b   1.000
_cell.length_c   1.000
_cell.angle_alpha   90.00
_cell.angle_beta   90.00
_cell.angle_gamma   90.00
#
_symmetry.space_group_name_H-M   'P 1'
#
loop_
_entity.id
_entity.type
_entity.pdbx_description
1 polymer ?
#
loop_
_entity_poly.entity_id
_entity_poly.type
_entity_poly.pdbx_seq_one_letter_code
_entity_poly.pdbx_strand_id
1 'polypeptide(L)'
;MKFLAIFALLAIKIFALNIVNGDVVILKLDKSTTELSFGSKQIPLIEAPNSSDKIAVLAANYRAKGDFALRIVDQNGSHEQIVALKKGEYKKEALSVAPGKVKPPKEAAARIKKELDEANAIYAITTP
;
A
#
# COMPACT_ATOMS: atom_id res chain seq x y z
N MET A 1 -2.86 18.62 -36.88
CA MET A 1 -2.56 17.18 -36.65
C MET A 1 -1.54 16.96 -35.53
N LYS A 2 -0.44 17.73 -35.43
CA LYS A 2 0.56 17.59 -34.34
C LYS A 2 0.00 17.89 -32.92
N PHE A 3 -0.90 18.87 -32.80
CA PHE A 3 -1.57 19.18 -31.52
C PHE A 3 -2.51 18.07 -31.03
N LEU A 4 -3.11 17.28 -31.93
CA LEU A 4 -3.95 16.14 -31.55
C LEU A 4 -3.12 14.99 -30.95
N ALA A 5 -1.91 14.75 -31.47
CA ALA A 5 -1.02 13.71 -30.97
C ALA A 5 -0.47 14.04 -29.55
N ILE A 6 -0.24 15.32 -29.26
CA ILE A 6 0.18 15.78 -27.92
C ILE A 6 -0.98 15.62 -26.91
N PHE A 7 -2.22 15.88 -27.34
CA PHE A 7 -3.41 15.70 -26.49
C PHE A 7 -3.70 14.22 -26.21
N ALA A 8 -3.50 13.34 -27.20
CA ALA A 8 -3.62 11.89 -27.03
C ALA A 8 -2.58 11.31 -26.05
N LEU A 9 -1.33 11.80 -26.08
CA LEU A 9 -0.30 11.41 -25.11
C LEU A 9 -0.60 11.89 -23.68
N LEU A 10 -1.30 13.03 -23.53
CA LEU A 10 -1.69 13.56 -22.22
C LEU A 10 -2.85 12.76 -21.58
N ALA A 11 -3.75 12.22 -22.40
CA ALA A 11 -4.92 11.47 -21.93
C ALA A 11 -4.59 10.10 -21.28
N ILE A 12 -3.43 9.50 -21.61
CA ILE A 12 -3.03 8.18 -21.10
C ILE A 12 -2.66 8.24 -19.60
N LYS A 13 -2.38 9.43 -19.04
CA LYS A 13 -1.96 9.57 -17.64
C LYS A 13 -3.11 9.67 -16.61
N ILE A 14 -4.37 9.56 -17.04
CA ILE A 14 -5.53 9.86 -16.19
C ILE A 14 -6.01 8.63 -15.37
N PHE A 15 -5.53 7.42 -15.69
CA PHE A 15 -6.02 6.17 -15.09
C PHE A 15 -5.14 5.59 -13.95
N ALA A 16 -4.28 6.41 -13.33
CA ALA A 16 -3.51 5.96 -12.19
C ALA A 16 -4.38 5.96 -10.92
N LEU A 17 -4.45 4.81 -10.24
CA LEU A 17 -5.00 4.74 -8.88
C LEU A 17 -4.11 5.60 -7.97
N ASN A 18 -4.68 6.58 -7.28
CA ASN A 18 -3.91 7.43 -6.36
C ASN A 18 -4.10 6.96 -4.92
N ILE A 19 -3.01 6.89 -4.16
CA ILE A 19 -3.04 6.67 -2.71
C ILE A 19 -2.11 7.67 -2.03
N VAL A 20 -2.53 8.23 -0.90
CA VAL A 20 -1.69 9.12 -0.10
C VAL A 20 -0.82 8.28 0.85
N ASN A 21 0.44 8.64 1.04
CA ASN A 21 1.36 7.91 1.91
C ASN A 21 0.90 7.90 3.37
N GLY A 22 0.53 6.74 3.91
CA GLY A 22 -0.03 6.61 5.26
C GLY A 22 -1.54 6.34 5.26
N ASP A 23 -2.19 6.41 4.10
CA ASP A 23 -3.61 6.10 3.96
C ASP A 23 -3.83 4.63 3.55
N VAL A 24 -5.10 4.22 3.65
CA VAL A 24 -5.60 2.91 3.24
C VAL A 24 -6.68 3.09 2.18
N VAL A 25 -6.63 2.27 1.13
CA VAL A 25 -7.65 2.22 0.08
C VAL A 25 -8.20 0.80 -0.01
N ILE A 26 -9.52 0.69 -0.11
CA ILE A 26 -10.19 -0.56 -0.46
C ILE A 26 -10.25 -0.63 -1.98
N LEU A 27 -9.44 -1.50 -2.56
CA LEU A 27 -9.44 -1.74 -4.00
C LEU A 27 -10.57 -2.71 -4.32
N LYS A 28 -11.51 -2.26 -5.16
CA LYS A 28 -12.54 -3.13 -5.74
C LYS A 28 -11.97 -3.85 -6.97
N LEU A 29 -12.19 -5.15 -7.05
CA LEU A 29 -11.66 -6.06 -8.07
C LEU A 29 -12.80 -6.90 -8.65
N ASP A 30 -12.67 -7.28 -9.92
CA ASP A 30 -13.64 -8.16 -10.55
C ASP A 30 -13.65 -9.53 -9.87
N LYS A 31 -14.82 -10.18 -9.83
CA LYS A 31 -15.01 -11.53 -9.26
C LYS A 31 -14.04 -12.58 -9.83
N SER A 32 -13.62 -12.42 -11.09
CA SER A 32 -12.69 -13.32 -11.78
C SER A 32 -11.24 -13.14 -11.35
N THR A 33 -10.91 -12.10 -10.56
CA THR A 33 -9.54 -11.87 -10.08
C THR A 33 -9.10 -13.04 -9.21
N THR A 34 -8.05 -13.73 -9.60
CA THR A 34 -7.51 -14.90 -8.88
C THR A 34 -6.29 -14.55 -8.05
N GLU A 35 -5.53 -13.53 -8.46
CA GLU A 35 -4.32 -13.11 -7.75
C GLU A 35 -4.15 -11.60 -7.78
N LEU A 36 -3.69 -11.06 -6.65
CA LEU A 36 -3.21 -9.68 -6.52
C LEU A 36 -1.86 -9.73 -5.80
N SER A 37 -0.84 -9.07 -6.34
CA SER A 37 0.46 -9.00 -5.70
C SER A 37 1.14 -7.64 -5.85
N PHE A 38 2.01 -7.32 -4.89
CA PHE A 38 2.94 -6.20 -4.94
C PHE A 38 4.37 -6.73 -4.83
N GLY A 39 5.13 -6.64 -5.92
CA GLY A 39 6.41 -7.34 -6.03
C GLY A 39 6.23 -8.85 -5.83
N SER A 40 6.95 -9.42 -4.86
CA SER A 40 6.82 -10.84 -4.48
C SER A 40 5.75 -11.12 -3.42
N LYS A 41 5.06 -10.10 -2.91
CA LYS A 41 4.07 -10.27 -1.83
C LYS A 41 2.68 -10.41 -2.39
N GLN A 42 2.02 -11.52 -2.09
CA GLN A 42 0.60 -11.72 -2.40
C GLN A 42 -0.26 -10.90 -1.44
N ILE A 43 -1.27 -10.24 -1.98
CA ILE A 43 -2.25 -9.46 -1.22
C ILE A 43 -3.54 -10.29 -1.16
N PRO A 44 -4.10 -10.52 0.05
CA PRO A 44 -5.32 -11.29 0.20
C PRO A 44 -6.50 -10.66 -0.54
N LEU A 45 -7.30 -11.51 -1.17
CA LEU A 45 -8.57 -11.16 -1.79
C LEU A 45 -9.70 -11.56 -0.84
N ILE A 46 -10.61 -10.64 -0.58
CA ILE A 46 -11.76 -10.82 0.30
C ILE A 46 -13.02 -10.72 -0.57
N GLU A 47 -14.03 -11.53 -0.29
CA GLU A 47 -15.33 -11.40 -0.95
C GLU A 47 -16.03 -10.11 -0.49
N ALA A 48 -16.55 -9.33 -1.44
CA ALA A 48 -17.29 -8.13 -1.09
C ALA A 48 -18.63 -8.51 -0.42
N PRO A 49 -19.03 -7.85 0.68
CA PRO A 49 -20.22 -8.26 1.44
C PRO A 49 -21.55 -8.10 0.67
N ASN A 50 -21.59 -7.22 -0.34
CA ASN A 50 -22.82 -6.84 -1.05
C ASN A 50 -22.74 -7.04 -2.59
N SER A 51 -21.75 -7.78 -3.07
CA SER A 51 -21.57 -8.05 -4.51
C SER A 51 -20.76 -9.32 -4.73
N SER A 52 -20.80 -9.89 -5.94
CA SER A 52 -19.90 -10.98 -6.31
C SER A 52 -18.43 -10.57 -6.47
N ASP A 53 -18.16 -9.27 -6.43
CA ASP A 53 -16.83 -8.70 -6.64
C ASP A 53 -15.90 -9.02 -5.46
N LYS A 54 -14.60 -8.88 -5.70
CA LYS A 54 -13.58 -9.04 -4.66
C LYS A 54 -13.10 -7.67 -4.19
N ILE A 55 -12.58 -7.61 -2.98
CA ILE A 55 -11.90 -6.44 -2.45
C ILE A 55 -10.51 -6.82 -1.92
N ALA A 56 -9.60 -5.87 -1.98
CA ALA A 56 -8.31 -5.95 -1.34
C ALA A 56 -8.05 -4.67 -0.54
N VAL A 57 -7.38 -4.79 0.61
CA VAL A 57 -7.00 -3.65 1.44
C VAL A 57 -5.57 -3.27 1.12
N LEU A 58 -5.37 -2.08 0.57
CA LEU A 58 -4.06 -1.53 0.24
C LEU A 58 -3.69 -0.44 1.24
N ALA A 59 -2.66 -0.68 2.04
CA ALA A 59 -2.11 0.31 2.95
C ALA A 59 -0.81 0.88 2.40
N ALA A 60 -0.74 2.19 2.16
CA ALA A 60 0.49 2.86 1.77
C ALA A 60 1.31 3.19 3.03
N ASN A 61 2.57 2.75 3.08
CA ASN A 61 3.46 3.15 4.17
C ASN A 61 3.71 4.67 4.12
N TYR A 62 3.53 5.37 5.24
CA TYR A 62 3.81 6.80 5.37
C TYR A 62 5.22 7.20 4.90
N ARG A 63 6.22 6.34 5.09
CA ARG A 63 7.61 6.59 4.70
C ARG A 63 7.96 6.09 3.29
N ALA A 64 7.02 5.46 2.59
CA ALA A 64 7.24 4.99 1.23
C ALA A 64 7.49 6.17 0.27
N LYS A 65 8.20 5.88 -0.80
CA LYS A 65 8.53 6.84 -1.86
C LYS A 65 8.37 6.16 -3.21
N GLY A 66 7.90 6.94 -4.18
CA GLY A 66 7.71 6.47 -5.54
C GLY A 66 6.40 5.73 -5.74
N ASP A 67 5.96 5.76 -6.99
CA ASP A 67 4.81 4.99 -7.46
C ASP A 67 5.16 3.50 -7.46
N PHE A 68 4.14 2.65 -7.39
CA PHE A 68 4.32 1.20 -7.38
C PHE A 68 3.32 0.50 -8.30
N ALA A 69 3.69 -0.68 -8.80
CA ALA A 69 2.84 -1.49 -9.66
C ALA A 69 2.24 -2.66 -8.87
N LEU A 70 0.94 -2.86 -9.03
CA LEU A 70 0.24 -4.07 -8.60
C LEU A 70 0.13 -5.01 -9.79
N ARG A 71 0.44 -6.29 -9.57
CA ARG A 71 0.15 -7.34 -10.54
C ARG A 71 -1.22 -7.91 -10.22
N ILE A 72 -2.09 -7.93 -11.23
CA ILE A 72 -3.45 -8.46 -11.14
C ILE A 72 -3.54 -9.61 -12.13
N VAL A 73 -4.04 -10.76 -11.67
CA VAL A 73 -4.34 -11.92 -12.52
C VAL A 73 -5.83 -12.15 -12.50
N ASP A 74 -6.45 -12.13 -13.68
CA ASP A 74 -7.87 -12.40 -13.87
C ASP A 74 -8.09 -13.32 -15.08
N GLN A 75 -9.34 -13.47 -15.52
CA GLN A 75 -9.72 -14.29 -16.68
C GLN A 75 -9.09 -13.86 -18.02
N ASN A 76 -8.66 -12.60 -18.14
CA ASN A 76 -8.00 -12.05 -19.32
C ASN A 76 -6.47 -12.19 -19.26
N GLY A 77 -5.94 -12.71 -18.14
CA GLY A 77 -4.51 -12.94 -17.92
C GLY A 77 -3.91 -12.00 -16.87
N SER A 78 -2.58 -11.86 -16.93
CA SER A 78 -1.83 -11.02 -15.99
C SER A 78 -1.63 -9.62 -16.56
N HIS A 79 -1.93 -8.59 -15.78
CA HIS A 79 -1.65 -7.19 -16.13
C HIS A 79 -1.13 -6.40 -14.92
N GLU A 80 -0.58 -5.22 -15.19
CA GLU A 80 -0.08 -4.32 -14.16
C GLU A 80 -0.98 -3.09 -14.02
N GLN A 81 -1.31 -2.74 -12.78
CA GLN A 81 -1.97 -1.48 -12.42
C GLN A 81 -0.97 -0.60 -11.68
N ILE A 82 -0.66 0.56 -12.26
CA ILE A 82 0.17 1.55 -11.59
C ILE A 82 -0.65 2.26 -10.51
N VAL A 83 -0.06 2.35 -9.32
CA VAL A 83 -0.55 3.10 -8.16
C VAL A 83 0.38 4.28 -7.93
N ALA A 84 -0.16 5.48 -8.11
CA ALA A 84 0.55 6.72 -7.88
C ALA A 84 0.54 7.07 -6.39
N LEU A 85 1.73 7.14 -5.78
CA LEU A 85 1.88 7.48 -4.37
C LEU A 85 1.98 8.99 -4.21
N LYS A 86 0.94 9.60 -3.65
CA LYS A 86 0.90 11.04 -3.35
C LYS A 86 1.45 11.30 -1.96
N LYS A 87 2.20 12.40 -1.85
CA LYS A 87 2.64 12.90 -0.56
C LYS A 87 1.50 13.69 0.08
N GLY A 88 1.06 13.26 1.26
CA GLY A 88 0.04 13.97 2.03
C GLY A 88 0.58 15.26 2.65
N GLU A 89 -0.34 16.18 2.92
CA GLU A 89 -0.06 17.47 3.56
C GLU A 89 -0.06 17.34 5.09
N TYR A 90 0.89 16.56 5.61
CA TYR A 90 0.99 16.31 7.05
C TYR A 90 1.59 17.51 7.80
N LYS A 91 0.88 17.96 8.84
CA LYS A 91 1.37 18.98 9.78
C LYS A 91 2.54 18.44 10.61
N LYS A 92 3.37 19.34 11.11
CA LYS A 92 4.51 19.03 11.98
C LYS A 92 4.30 19.63 13.36
N GLU A 93 4.82 18.96 14.37
CA GLU A 93 4.82 19.43 15.75
C GLU A 93 6.18 19.19 16.41
N ALA A 94 6.44 19.91 17.49
CA ALA A 94 7.59 19.70 18.36
C ALA A 94 7.10 19.13 19.69
N LEU A 95 7.68 18.00 20.11
CA LEU A 95 7.33 17.30 21.34
C LEU A 95 8.55 17.25 22.27
N SER A 96 8.33 17.51 23.56
CA SER A 96 9.35 17.32 24.61
C SER A 96 9.05 16.02 25.35
N VAL A 97 10.03 15.11 25.38
CA VAL A 97 9.90 13.78 25.97
C VAL A 97 11.14 13.41 26.78
N ALA A 98 11.00 12.44 27.67
CA ALA A 98 12.13 11.90 28.42
C ALA A 98 13.23 11.36 27.47
N PRO A 99 14.52 11.72 27.65
CA PRO A 99 15.60 11.32 26.73
C PRO A 99 15.69 9.81 26.49
N GLY A 100 15.43 9.00 27.54
CA GLY A 100 15.44 7.54 27.48
C GLY A 100 14.36 6.92 26.59
N LYS A 101 13.36 7.68 26.12
CA LYS A 101 12.34 7.21 25.17
C LYS A 101 12.79 7.35 23.71
N VAL A 102 13.73 8.25 23.44
CA VAL A 102 14.31 8.46 22.10
C VAL A 102 15.63 7.70 21.97
N LYS A 103 16.43 7.70 23.05
CA LYS A 103 17.72 7.01 23.14
C LYS A 103 17.68 6.08 24.36
N PRO A 104 17.08 4.89 24.22
CA PRO A 104 16.95 3.95 25.34
C PRO A 104 18.33 3.46 25.81
N PRO A 105 18.46 3.09 27.10
CA PRO A 105 19.68 2.51 27.64
C PRO A 105 19.96 1.15 27.01
N LYS A 106 21.23 0.72 26.98
CA LYS A 106 21.66 -0.49 26.27
C LYS A 106 21.00 -1.75 26.81
N GLU A 107 20.75 -1.78 28.11
CA GLU A 107 20.12 -2.90 28.83
C GLU A 107 18.67 -3.10 28.35
N ALA A 108 17.99 -2.04 27.90
CA ALA A 108 16.63 -2.12 27.37
C ALA A 108 16.59 -2.58 25.90
N ALA A 109 17.70 -2.57 25.17
CA ALA A 109 17.73 -2.88 23.73
C ALA A 109 17.28 -4.33 23.44
N ALA A 110 17.67 -5.29 24.30
CA ALA A 110 17.26 -6.68 24.16
C ALA A 110 15.73 -6.83 24.29
N ARG A 111 15.12 -6.14 25.26
CA ARG A 111 13.67 -6.13 25.44
C ARG A 111 12.96 -5.50 24.25
N ILE A 112 13.42 -4.34 23.78
CA ILE A 112 12.84 -3.64 22.62
C ILE A 112 12.89 -4.51 21.36
N LYS A 113 14.00 -5.21 21.13
CA LYS A 113 14.14 -6.12 19.99
C LYS A 113 13.15 -7.29 20.09
N LYS A 114 13.02 -7.89 21.28
CA LYS A 114 12.05 -8.96 21.52
C LYS A 114 10.61 -8.50 21.23
N GLU A 115 10.20 -7.36 21.78
CA GLU A 115 8.86 -6.79 21.55
C GLU A 115 8.61 -6.47 20.07
N LEU A 116 9.62 -5.93 19.37
CA LEU A 116 9.54 -5.68 17.92
C LEU A 116 9.35 -6.97 17.12
N ASP A 117 10.10 -8.02 17.45
CA ASP A 117 10.01 -9.30 16.75
C ASP A 117 8.67 -9.99 17.00
N GLU A 118 8.18 -9.96 18.23
CA GLU A 118 6.85 -10.48 18.60
C GLU A 118 5.74 -9.75 17.83
N ALA A 119 5.77 -8.41 17.81
CA ALA A 119 4.79 -7.62 17.07
C ALA A 119 4.83 -7.91 15.57
N ASN A 120 6.04 -7.98 14.98
CA ASN A 120 6.19 -8.30 13.56
C ASN A 120 5.68 -9.72 13.22
N ALA A 121 5.91 -10.69 14.11
CA ALA A 121 5.41 -12.05 13.92
C ALA A 121 3.88 -12.09 13.93
N ILE A 122 3.23 -11.33 14.81
CA ILE A 122 1.77 -11.21 14.86
C ILE A 122 1.24 -10.55 13.59
N TYR A 123 1.79 -9.40 13.19
CA TYR A 123 1.31 -8.64 12.02
C TYR A 123 1.65 -9.31 10.67
N ALA A 124 2.56 -10.29 10.64
CA ALA A 124 2.83 -11.09 9.46
C ALA A 124 1.76 -12.16 9.20
N ILE A 125 0.95 -12.51 10.21
CA ILE A 125 -0.11 -13.50 10.07
C ILE A 125 -1.34 -12.82 9.45
N THR A 126 -1.81 -13.37 8.34
CA THR A 126 -3.10 -13.00 7.75
C THR A 126 -4.15 -14.01 8.20
N THR A 127 -5.20 -13.53 8.86
CA THR A 127 -6.39 -14.34 9.16
C THR A 127 -7.37 -14.19 8.00
N PRO A 128 -7.74 -15.27 7.30
CA PRO A 128 -8.72 -15.25 6.23
C PRO A 128 -10.14 -15.01 6.73
#